data_AF-A0A933A335-F1
#
_entry.id   AF-A0A933A335-F1
#
_cell.length_a   1.000
_cell.length_b   1.000
_cell.length_c   1.000
_cell.angle_alpha   90.00
_cell.angle_beta   90.00
_cell.angle_gamma   90.00
#
_symmetry.space_group_name_H-M   'P 1'
#
loop_
_entity.id
_entity.type
_entity.pdbx_description
1 polymer ?
#
loop_
_entity_poly.entity_id
_entity_poly.type
_entity_poly.pdbx_seq_one_letter_code
_entity_poly.pdbx_strand_id
1 'polypeptide(L)'
;MQDKIKVRLASLKGTASTLAIMRAAEWLRWLEAAARLTFHPPDFITASDEGEVIFEWLVGSRKLSLWIGENKAEFLKIWGPNIHTEMEAEDAADQEKILSAWHWLCAAHERL
;
A
#
# COMPACT_ATOMS: atom_id res chain seq x y z
N MET A 1 -19.26 0.31 -1.90
CA MET A 1 -17.80 0.61 -2.02
C MET A 1 -16.96 -0.67 -2.07
N GLN A 2 -17.26 -1.67 -1.24
CA GLN A 2 -16.59 -2.99 -1.24
C GLN A 2 -16.55 -3.69 -2.62
N ASP A 3 -17.59 -3.53 -3.44
CA ASP A 3 -17.63 -4.13 -4.78
C ASP A 3 -16.57 -3.56 -5.73
N LYS A 4 -16.22 -2.27 -5.61
CA LYS A 4 -15.21 -1.65 -6.49
C LYS A 4 -13.80 -2.18 -6.20
N ILE A 5 -13.52 -2.50 -4.93
CA ILE A 5 -12.24 -3.05 -4.49
C ILE A 5 -12.10 -4.50 -4.98
N LYS A 6 -13.14 -5.33 -4.83
CA LYS A 6 -13.17 -6.70 -5.40
C LYS A 6 -12.99 -6.69 -6.92
N VAL A 7 -13.67 -5.79 -7.62
CA VAL A 7 -13.60 -5.68 -9.09
C VAL A 7 -12.20 -5.28 -9.56
N ARG A 8 -11.52 -4.36 -8.86
CA ARG A 8 -10.14 -3.97 -9.21
C ARG A 8 -9.12 -5.08 -8.93
N LEU A 9 -9.26 -5.82 -7.82
CA LEU A 9 -8.40 -6.96 -7.51
C LEU A 9 -8.59 -8.12 -8.51
N ALA A 10 -9.81 -8.33 -9.01
CA ALA A 10 -10.09 -9.34 -10.04
C ALA A 10 -9.53 -8.97 -11.44
N SER A 11 -9.13 -7.71 -11.65
CA SER A 11 -8.64 -7.18 -12.94
C SER A 11 -7.11 -7.08 -13.02
N LEU A 12 -6.38 -7.59 -12.05
CA LEU A 12 -4.92 -7.50 -12.00
C LEU A 12 -4.29 -8.23 -13.21
N LYS A 13 -3.48 -7.52 -14.00
CA LYS A 13 -2.70 -8.06 -15.12
C LYS A 13 -1.38 -8.61 -14.61
N GLY A 14 -1.43 -9.81 -14.03
CA GLY A 14 -0.31 -10.56 -13.45
C GLY A 14 -0.90 -11.70 -12.63
N THR A 15 -0.23 -12.85 -12.52
CA THR A 15 -0.70 -13.98 -11.72
C THR A 15 -0.38 -13.74 -10.24
N ALA A 16 -0.95 -12.69 -9.63
CA ALA A 16 -0.97 -12.59 -8.18
C ALA A 16 -1.60 -13.85 -7.61
N SER A 17 -0.97 -14.45 -6.60
CA SER A 17 -1.53 -15.68 -6.06
C SER A 17 -2.83 -15.40 -5.31
N THR A 18 -3.73 -16.39 -5.27
CA THR A 18 -5.00 -16.25 -4.56
C THR A 18 -4.78 -15.88 -3.10
N LEU A 19 -3.73 -16.42 -2.46
CA LEU A 19 -3.39 -16.11 -1.07
C LEU A 19 -2.89 -14.67 -0.93
N ALA A 20 -2.03 -14.19 -1.82
CA ALA A 20 -1.58 -12.80 -1.84
C ALA A 20 -2.77 -11.83 -2.00
N ILE A 21 -3.72 -12.14 -2.89
CA ILE A 21 -4.94 -11.33 -3.08
C ILE A 21 -5.80 -11.30 -1.80
N MET A 22 -6.00 -12.45 -1.16
CA MET A 22 -6.76 -12.53 0.09
C MET A 22 -6.13 -11.71 1.20
N ARG A 23 -4.82 -11.87 1.42
CA ARG A 23 -4.05 -11.10 2.39
C ARG A 23 -4.10 -9.62 2.07
N ALA A 24 -3.97 -9.24 0.79
CA ALA A 24 -4.02 -7.86 0.36
C ALA A 24 -5.37 -7.21 0.67
N ALA A 25 -6.46 -7.94 0.44
CA ALA A 25 -7.79 -7.46 0.78
C ALA A 25 -7.99 -7.32 2.30
N GLU A 26 -7.40 -8.20 3.11
CA GLU A 26 -7.42 -8.09 4.58
C GLU A 26 -6.64 -6.86 5.07
N TRP A 27 -5.43 -6.67 4.55
CA TRP A 27 -4.60 -5.50 4.84
C TRP A 27 -5.31 -4.19 4.51
N LEU A 28 -5.91 -4.09 3.32
CA LEU A 28 -6.60 -2.88 2.91
C LEU A 28 -7.80 -2.56 3.80
N ARG A 29 -8.58 -3.59 4.19
CA ARG A 29 -9.72 -3.42 5.12
C ARG A 29 -9.25 -2.99 6.50
N TRP A 30 -8.16 -3.57 7.00
CA TRP A 30 -7.59 -3.19 8.27
C TRP A 30 -7.11 -1.72 8.23
N LEU A 31 -6.40 -1.32 7.17
CA LEU A 31 -5.90 0.04 7.02
C LEU A 31 -7.07 1.04 6.91
N GLU A 32 -8.13 0.72 6.17
CA GLU A 32 -9.35 1.53 6.11
C GLU A 32 -9.95 1.77 7.50
N ALA A 33 -10.04 0.72 8.31
CA ALA A 33 -10.56 0.83 9.67
C ALA A 33 -9.62 1.63 10.61
N ALA A 34 -8.31 1.44 10.49
CA ALA A 34 -7.30 2.08 11.34
C ALA A 34 -7.09 3.57 11.00
N ALA A 35 -7.01 3.90 9.72
CA ALA A 35 -6.78 5.26 9.21
C ALA A 35 -8.02 6.17 9.32
N ARG A 36 -9.21 5.58 9.52
CA ARG A 36 -10.49 6.28 9.75
C ARG A 36 -10.73 7.39 8.72
N LEU A 37 -10.75 8.65 9.16
CA LEU A 37 -11.12 9.80 8.35
C LEU A 37 -10.05 10.19 7.32
N THR A 38 -8.82 9.71 7.47
CA THR A 38 -7.72 9.99 6.53
C THR A 38 -7.65 8.99 5.38
N PHE A 39 -8.36 7.87 5.49
CA PHE A 39 -8.30 6.80 4.52
C PHE A 39 -8.77 7.26 3.15
N HIS A 40 -7.98 6.89 2.13
CA HIS A 40 -8.41 6.92 0.75
C HIS A 40 -7.91 5.64 0.04
N PRO A 41 -8.64 5.16 -0.98
CA PRO A 41 -8.22 3.97 -1.71
C PRO A 41 -6.89 4.21 -2.44
N PRO A 42 -6.11 3.15 -2.73
CA PRO A 42 -4.89 3.26 -3.50
C PRO A 42 -5.13 3.91 -4.86
N ASP A 43 -4.20 4.75 -5.29
CA ASP A 43 -4.16 5.32 -6.63
C ASP A 43 -3.92 4.23 -7.67
N PHE A 44 -3.00 3.30 -7.34
CA PHE A 44 -2.68 2.16 -8.18
C PHE A 44 -2.75 0.85 -7.38
N ILE A 45 -3.26 -0.18 -8.05
CA ILE A 45 -3.27 -1.56 -7.58
C ILE A 45 -2.72 -2.41 -8.72
N THR A 46 -1.60 -3.07 -8.50
CA THR A 46 -0.95 -3.92 -9.51
C THR A 46 -0.66 -5.30 -8.95
N ALA A 47 -0.52 -6.28 -9.83
CA ALA A 47 0.06 -7.58 -9.50
C ALA A 47 1.49 -7.60 -10.01
N SER A 48 2.42 -8.11 -9.21
CA SER A 48 3.78 -8.36 -9.67
C SER A 48 3.87 -9.71 -10.39
N ASP A 49 4.94 -9.88 -11.18
CA ASP A 49 5.22 -11.16 -11.85
C ASP A 49 5.64 -12.25 -10.84
N GLU A 50 6.07 -11.83 -9.64
CA GLU A 50 6.41 -12.68 -8.50
C GLU A 50 5.17 -13.10 -7.68
N GLY A 51 3.97 -12.71 -8.10
CA GLY A 51 2.71 -13.14 -7.50
C GLY A 51 2.25 -12.29 -6.31
N GLU A 52 2.83 -11.10 -6.13
CA GLU A 52 2.46 -10.16 -5.07
C GLU A 52 1.36 -9.19 -5.54
N VAL A 53 0.62 -8.62 -4.59
CA VAL A 53 -0.26 -7.47 -4.83
C VAL A 53 0.43 -6.22 -4.32
N ILE A 54 0.47 -5.17 -5.15
CA ILE A 54 1.08 -3.89 -4.82
C ILE A 54 -0.03 -2.85 -4.72
N PHE A 55 -0.07 -2.13 -3.60
CA PHE A 55 -0.86 -0.92 -3.43
C PHE A 55 0.05 0.29 -3.44
N GLU A 56 -0.33 1.33 -4.18
CA GLU A 56 0.41 2.60 -4.20
C GLU A 56 -0.52 3.78 -3.88
N TRP A 57 -0.05 4.66 -3.01
CA TRP A 57 -0.69 5.92 -2.67
C TRP A 57 0.27 7.08 -2.90
N LEU A 58 -0.26 8.19 -3.41
CA LEU A 58 0.46 9.43 -3.70
C LEU A 58 -0.19 10.60 -2.96
N VAL A 59 0.61 11.29 -2.13
CA VAL A 59 0.18 12.52 -1.44
C VAL A 59 1.28 13.58 -1.57
N GLY A 60 1.01 14.62 -2.35
CA GLY A 60 2.00 15.65 -2.66
C GLY A 60 3.25 15.05 -3.32
N SER A 61 4.42 15.24 -2.70
CA SER A 61 5.69 14.64 -3.16
C SER A 61 5.99 13.27 -2.54
N ARG A 62 5.09 12.71 -1.73
CA ARG A 62 5.30 11.43 -1.05
C ARG A 62 4.56 10.30 -1.77
N LYS A 63 5.23 9.16 -1.87
CA LYS A 63 4.64 7.89 -2.28
C LYS A 63 4.80 6.86 -1.16
N LEU A 64 3.75 6.08 -0.94
CA LEU A 64 3.79 4.85 -0.15
C LEU A 64 3.41 3.69 -1.06
N SER A 65 4.30 2.71 -1.20
CA SER A 65 4.04 1.46 -1.89
C SER A 65 4.02 0.32 -0.87
N LEU A 66 3.05 -0.59 -0.95
CA LEU A 66 2.89 -1.75 -0.07
C LEU A 66 2.79 -3.01 -0.93
N TRP A 67 3.76 -3.91 -0.80
CA TRP A 67 3.82 -5.21 -1.46
C TRP A 67 3.30 -6.27 -0.51
N ILE A 68 2.41 -7.12 -1.02
CA ILE A 68 1.76 -8.17 -0.23
C ILE A 68 1.90 -9.46 -1.02
N GLY A 69 2.84 -10.29 -0.60
CA GLY A 69 3.02 -11.65 -1.12
C GLY A 69 2.22 -12.68 -0.34
N GLU A 70 2.59 -13.94 -0.50
CA GLU A 70 1.95 -15.05 0.23
C GLU A 70 2.35 -15.10 1.71
N ASN A 71 3.64 -14.90 1.97
CA ASN A 71 4.23 -15.13 3.31
C ASN A 71 4.85 -13.87 3.91
N LYS A 72 5.02 -12.82 3.10
CA LYS A 72 5.66 -11.57 3.51
C LYS A 72 4.82 -10.38 3.06
N ALA A 73 5.07 -9.24 3.67
CA ALA A 73 4.60 -7.95 3.22
C ALA A 73 5.70 -6.93 3.51
N GLU A 74 5.86 -5.94 2.65
CA GLU A 74 6.92 -4.93 2.70
C GLU A 74 6.34 -3.58 2.28
N PHE A 75 6.86 -2.47 2.80
CA PHE A 75 6.49 -1.15 2.32
C PHE A 75 7.70 -0.30 1.97
N LEU A 76 7.47 0.70 1.11
CA LEU A 76 8.47 1.66 0.66
C LEU A 76 7.87 3.05 0.74
N LYS A 77 8.52 3.91 1.52
CA LYS A 77 8.31 5.35 1.56
C LYS A 77 9.26 5.99 0.56
N ILE A 78 8.75 6.89 -0.27
CA ILE A 78 9.57 7.73 -1.19
C ILE A 78 9.13 9.19 -1.02
N TRP A 79 10.08 10.11 -0.84
CA TRP A 79 9.80 11.55 -0.75
C TRP A 79 10.69 12.42 -1.63
N GLY A 80 11.53 11.80 -2.46
CA GLY A 80 12.40 12.46 -3.41
C GLY A 80 13.15 11.46 -4.30
N PRO A 81 13.91 11.94 -5.29
CA PRO A 81 14.60 11.08 -6.25
C PRO A 81 15.84 10.37 -5.70
N ASN A 82 16.40 10.79 -4.56
CA ASN A 82 17.63 10.20 -4.03
C ASN A 82 17.35 8.90 -3.26
N ILE A 83 17.73 7.78 -3.84
CA ILE A 83 17.49 6.44 -3.26
C ILE A 83 18.17 6.20 -1.90
N HIS A 84 19.23 6.95 -1.57
CA HIS A 84 19.99 6.74 -0.33
C HIS A 84 19.45 7.55 0.85
N THR A 85 18.78 8.67 0.58
CA THR A 85 18.38 9.64 1.61
C THR A 85 16.92 10.03 1.55
N GLU A 86 16.22 9.68 0.47
CA GLU A 86 14.84 10.09 0.19
C GLU A 86 13.90 8.91 -0.04
N MET A 87 14.33 7.73 0.41
CA MET A 87 13.58 6.48 0.37
C MET A 87 13.84 5.67 1.64
N GLU A 88 12.84 4.92 2.08
CA GLU A 88 12.96 4.00 3.22
C GLU A 88 12.06 2.79 2.98
N ALA A 89 12.68 1.60 2.97
CA ALA A 89 12.01 0.32 2.81
C ALA A 89 12.05 -0.45 4.13
N GLU A 90 10.94 -1.07 4.50
CA GLU A 90 10.84 -1.86 5.72
C GLU A 90 9.87 -3.03 5.53
N ASP A 91 9.99 -4.04 6.39
CA ASP A 91 8.98 -5.09 6.48
C ASP A 91 7.64 -4.54 6.99
N ALA A 92 6.56 -5.05 6.42
CA ALA A 92 5.20 -4.77 6.85
C ALA A 92 4.66 -5.91 7.72
N ALA A 93 5.53 -6.60 8.47
CA ALA A 93 5.12 -7.66 9.39
C ALA A 93 4.27 -7.11 10.56
N ASP A 94 4.40 -5.81 10.84
CA ASP A 94 3.76 -5.12 11.94
C ASP A 94 2.77 -4.06 11.41
N GLN A 95 1.53 -4.15 11.89
CA GLN A 95 0.46 -3.21 11.61
C GLN A 95 0.78 -1.79 12.08
N GLU A 96 1.48 -1.63 13.21
CA GLU A 96 1.85 -0.29 13.71
C GLU A 96 2.79 0.43 12.75
N LYS A 97 3.73 -0.28 12.12
CA LYS A 97 4.65 0.28 11.12
C LYS A 97 3.90 0.81 9.90
N ILE A 98 2.92 0.06 9.41
CA ILE A 98 2.09 0.50 8.28
C ILE A 98 1.22 1.70 8.64
N LEU A 99 0.65 1.74 9.85
CA LEU A 99 -0.12 2.91 10.28
C LEU A 99 0.78 4.14 10.45
N SER A 100 2.01 3.95 10.95
CA SER A 100 3.02 5.01 11.02
C SER A 100 3.39 5.53 9.63
N ALA A 101 3.63 4.64 8.67
CA ALA A 101 3.88 5.01 7.27
C ALA A 101 2.68 5.73 6.63
N TRP A 102 1.45 5.34 6.97
CA TRP A 102 0.23 6.01 6.54
C TRP A 102 0.14 7.45 7.07
N HIS A 103 0.38 7.66 8.37
CA HIS A 103 0.40 9.00 8.96
C HIS A 103 1.50 9.86 8.34
N TRP A 104 2.68 9.28 8.10
CA TRP A 104 3.77 9.95 7.39
C TRP A 104 3.34 10.39 5.99
N LEU A 105 2.62 9.56 5.24
CA LEU A 105 2.10 9.90 3.93
C LEU A 105 1.13 11.09 4.02
N CYS A 106 0.13 11.00 4.90
CA CYS A 106 -0.92 12.02 5.03
C CYS A 106 -0.38 13.39 5.47
N ALA A 107 0.68 13.43 6.29
CA ALA A 107 1.32 14.67 6.72
C ALA A 107 1.95 15.48 5.56
N ALA A 108 2.09 14.93 4.36
CA ALA A 108 2.52 15.71 3.19
C ALA A 108 1.42 16.66 2.66
N HIS A 109 0.15 16.44 3.00
CA HIS A 109 -0.95 17.31 2.60
C HIS A 109 -0.97 18.64 3.41
N GLU A 110 -0.36 18.68 4.59
CA GLU A 110 -0.50 19.81 5.53
C GLU A 110 0.50 20.96 5.31
N ARG A 111 1.33 20.92 4.26
CA ARG A 111 2.26 22.02 3.93
C ARG A 111 1.76 22.81 2.71
N LEU A 112 0.83 23.74 2.94
CA LEU A 112 0.53 24.87 2.05
C LEU A 112 0.58 26.16 2.84
#